data_AF-E8JQM7-F1
#
_entry.id   AF-E8JQM7-F1
#
_cell.length_a   1.000
_cell.length_b   1.000
_cell.length_c   1.000
_cell.angle_alpha   90.00
_cell.angle_beta   90.00
_cell.angle_gamma   90.00
#
_symmetry.space_group_name_H-M   'P 1'
#
loop_
_entity.id
_entity.type
_entity.pdbx_description
1 polymer ?
#
loop_
_entity_poly.entity_id
_entity_poly.type
_entity_poly.pdbx_seq_one_letter_code
_entity_poly.pdbx_strand_id
1 'polypeptide(L)'
;MSKEIQEYILNYYRYRGFSPTDITKETNKYYNEVCETVKQMEKAGIVEWKKEQGKYVVIAEPSTDYISQTAKEKDYTPQTVIRNKTNSFNLNNYSKFTSWTERFKKSKKDIDELAKRVSKKSELPMLAETEEGLFFIHDAIVKAEDVNKITKKIQASLKENNNQLIEIYKFFGFVAAAFDSLDQDYLQRILVNMEMAKEANKKAVRGLEENQKLIESQKMVIEVLKKHKDDLDELQHLKDIDMFYDEYQDFKASQEDAFDEVYASQELMADEILHLQERQTTITQQLTNLYDEYQDFKASQEKALRELHTSQESMAGQFSALQEEYNQISQVQTESLAETKRLQEEAGKKI
;
A
#
# COMPACT_ATOMS: atom_id res chain seq x y z
N MET A 1 8.69 0.43 -24.46
CA MET A 1 9.23 1.74 -24.04
C MET A 1 8.79 2.79 -25.05
N SER A 2 7.95 3.73 -24.65
CA SER A 2 7.52 4.84 -25.52
C SER A 2 8.67 5.87 -25.61
N LYS A 3 9.32 5.97 -26.77
CA LYS A 3 10.49 6.85 -26.97
C LYS A 3 10.15 8.33 -26.73
N GLU A 4 8.96 8.75 -27.15
CA GLU A 4 8.50 10.13 -26.99
C GLU A 4 8.37 10.53 -25.51
N ILE A 5 7.80 9.66 -24.67
CA ILE A 5 7.66 9.91 -23.23
C ILE A 5 9.05 9.94 -22.55
N GLN A 6 9.93 9.03 -22.95
CA GLN A 6 11.30 8.97 -22.45
C GLN A 6 12.09 10.24 -22.78
N GLU A 7 12.07 10.69 -24.04
CA GLU A 7 12.73 11.92 -24.48
C GLU A 7 12.17 13.15 -23.76
N TYR A 8 10.86 13.21 -23.58
CA TYR A 8 10.21 14.28 -22.83
C TYR A 8 10.73 14.35 -21.38
N ILE A 9 10.76 13.21 -20.67
CA ILE A 9 11.28 13.14 -19.30
C ILE A 9 12.76 13.57 -19.25
N LEU A 10 13.59 13.08 -20.18
CA LEU A 10 15.02 13.41 -20.23
C LEU A 10 15.28 14.89 -20.55
N ASN A 11 14.44 15.54 -21.35
CA ASN A 11 14.62 16.95 -21.72
C ASN A 11 14.08 17.91 -20.65
N TYR A 12 12.92 17.62 -20.06
CA TYR A 12 12.21 18.57 -19.19
C TYR A 12 12.35 18.29 -17.69
N TYR A 13 12.81 17.10 -17.31
CA TYR A 13 12.93 16.68 -15.90
C TYR A 13 14.35 16.26 -15.51
N ARG A 14 15.34 16.60 -16.34
CA ARG A 14 16.77 16.35 -16.06
C ARG A 14 17.25 16.92 -14.72
N TYR A 15 16.73 18.09 -14.34
CA TYR A 15 17.19 18.83 -13.16
C TYR A 15 16.08 19.05 -12.10
N ARG A 16 14.95 18.34 -12.22
CA ARG A 16 13.81 18.47 -11.30
C ARG A 16 13.06 17.15 -11.16
N GLY A 17 12.50 16.89 -9.99
CA GLY A 17 11.72 15.67 -9.75
C GLY A 17 10.35 15.71 -10.44
N PHE A 18 9.83 14.53 -10.81
CA PHE A 18 8.55 14.36 -11.48
C PHE A 18 7.71 13.20 -10.92
N SER A 19 6.42 13.24 -11.19
CA SER A 19 5.50 12.12 -11.03
C SER A 19 4.91 11.69 -12.37
N PRO A 20 4.44 10.44 -12.53
CA PRO A 20 3.71 10.02 -13.73
C PRO A 20 2.50 10.92 -14.04
N THR A 21 1.88 11.50 -13.02
CA THR A 21 0.77 12.44 -13.17
C THR A 21 1.20 13.75 -13.83
N ASP A 22 2.40 14.25 -13.52
CA ASP A 22 2.93 15.48 -14.12
C ASP A 22 3.13 15.29 -15.64
N ILE A 23 3.73 14.15 -16.02
CA ILE A 23 3.96 13.81 -17.44
C ILE A 23 2.64 13.63 -18.20
N THR A 24 1.67 12.95 -17.59
CA THR A 24 0.33 12.74 -18.18
C THR A 24 -0.35 14.08 -18.51
N LYS A 25 -0.25 15.07 -17.60
CA LYS A 25 -0.83 16.41 -17.79
C LYS A 25 -0.12 17.23 -18.84
N GLU A 26 1.21 17.16 -18.90
CA GLU A 26 2.01 18.01 -19.80
C GLU A 26 2.11 17.46 -21.23
N THR A 27 1.97 16.14 -21.41
CA THR A 27 2.12 15.47 -22.72
C THR A 27 0.81 14.97 -23.32
N ASN A 28 -0.30 15.05 -22.57
CA ASN A 28 -1.60 14.48 -22.94
C ASN A 28 -1.54 12.98 -23.32
N LYS A 29 -0.59 12.24 -22.75
CA LYS A 29 -0.41 10.79 -22.92
C LYS A 29 -1.22 10.02 -21.88
N TYR A 30 -1.55 8.76 -22.16
CA TYR A 30 -2.30 7.93 -21.21
C TYR A 30 -1.45 7.60 -19.97
N TYR A 31 -2.04 7.73 -18.78
CA TYR A 31 -1.36 7.51 -17.50
C TYR A 31 -0.68 6.13 -17.41
N ASN A 32 -1.34 5.08 -17.94
CA ASN A 32 -0.79 3.72 -17.95
C ASN A 32 0.48 3.63 -18.81
N GLU A 33 0.49 4.27 -19.99
CA GLU A 33 1.66 4.31 -20.89
C GLU A 33 2.85 5.04 -20.24
N VAL A 34 2.56 6.14 -19.54
CA VAL A 34 3.54 6.89 -18.75
C VAL A 34 4.11 6.02 -17.62
N CYS A 35 3.26 5.36 -16.84
CA CYS A 35 3.68 4.50 -15.73
C CYS A 35 4.56 3.34 -16.20
N GLU A 36 4.19 2.68 -17.30
CA GLU A 36 4.99 1.60 -17.89
C GLU A 36 6.34 2.10 -18.38
N THR A 37 6.39 3.28 -19.03
CA THR A 37 7.63 3.87 -19.51
C THR A 37 8.55 4.26 -18.34
N VAL A 38 8.01 4.86 -17.28
CA VAL A 38 8.77 5.21 -16.07
C VAL A 38 9.32 3.97 -15.37
N LYS A 39 8.53 2.89 -15.23
CA LYS A 39 9.01 1.60 -14.69
C LYS A 39 10.15 1.01 -15.52
N GLN A 40 10.06 1.11 -16.84
CA GLN A 40 11.13 0.64 -17.74
C GLN A 40 12.39 1.51 -17.64
N MET A 41 12.24 2.83 -17.49
CA MET A 41 13.35 3.75 -17.26
C MET A 41 14.00 3.53 -15.89
N GLU A 42 13.23 3.22 -14.85
CA GLU A 42 13.75 2.88 -13.52
C GLU A 42 14.53 1.58 -13.55
N LYS A 43 13.98 0.53 -14.18
CA LYS A 43 14.67 -0.74 -14.39
C LYS A 43 15.97 -0.59 -15.20
N ALA A 44 16.02 0.39 -16.11
CA ALA A 44 17.19 0.72 -16.91
C ALA A 44 18.20 1.63 -16.19
N GLY A 45 17.94 2.05 -14.95
CA GLY A 45 18.81 2.96 -14.20
C GLY A 45 18.85 4.38 -14.75
N ILE A 46 17.81 4.79 -15.48
CA ILE A 46 17.71 6.14 -16.08
C ILE A 46 17.04 7.11 -15.10
N VAL A 47 16.09 6.62 -14.31
CA VAL A 47 15.38 7.38 -13.27
C VAL A 47 15.36 6.61 -11.97
N GLU A 48 15.22 7.30 -10.85
CA GLU A 48 15.17 6.70 -9.51
C GLU A 48 14.06 7.35 -8.67
N TRP A 49 13.28 6.54 -7.95
CA TRP A 49 12.31 7.05 -6.99
C TRP A 49 13.01 7.56 -5.71
N LYS A 50 12.96 8.87 -5.46
CA LYS A 50 13.46 9.47 -4.21
C LYS A 50 12.31 9.55 -3.20
N LYS A 51 12.27 8.57 -2.28
CA LYS A 51 11.25 8.46 -1.22
C LYS A 51 11.11 9.75 -0.39
N GLU A 52 12.22 10.44 -0.14
CA GLU A 52 12.25 11.70 0.63
C GLU A 52 11.57 12.87 -0.10
N GLN A 53 11.51 12.81 -1.44
CA GLN A 53 10.92 13.87 -2.27
C GLN A 53 9.54 13.48 -2.82
N GLY A 54 9.11 12.22 -2.65
CA GLY A 54 7.89 11.67 -3.23
C GLY A 54 7.84 11.77 -4.76
N LYS A 55 9.00 11.73 -5.43
CA LYS A 55 9.15 11.97 -6.87
C LYS A 55 10.26 11.12 -7.49
N TYR A 56 10.15 10.86 -8.79
CA TYR A 56 11.23 10.32 -9.60
C TYR A 56 12.22 11.43 -9.97
N VAL A 57 13.52 11.11 -9.99
CA VAL A 57 14.59 11.99 -10.50
C VAL A 57 15.34 11.27 -11.61
N VAL A 58 15.80 12.02 -12.62
CA VAL A 58 16.65 11.48 -13.69
C VAL A 58 18.08 11.32 -13.15
N ILE A 59 18.65 10.12 -13.28
CA ILE A 59 19.97 9.77 -12.72
C ILE A 59 21.02 9.41 -13.78
N ALA A 60 20.62 9.12 -15.02
CA ALA A 60 21.57 8.84 -16.10
C ALA A 60 21.95 10.11 -16.89
N GLU A 61 23.25 10.31 -17.13
CA GLU A 61 23.70 11.15 -18.24
C GLU A 61 23.31 10.45 -19.57
N PRO A 62 22.75 11.18 -20.55
CA PRO A 62 22.35 10.55 -21.80
C PRO A 62 23.59 9.94 -22.46
N SER A 63 23.59 8.61 -22.64
CA SER A 63 24.52 7.98 -23.56
C SER A 63 24.41 8.70 -24.90
N THR A 64 25.53 9.18 -25.41
CA THR A 64 25.70 10.00 -26.62
C THR A 64 25.10 9.44 -27.92
N ASP A 65 24.44 8.27 -27.88
CA ASP A 65 23.92 7.57 -29.06
C ASP A 65 22.47 7.91 -29.44
N TYR A 66 21.75 8.73 -28.66
CA TYR A 66 20.35 9.09 -28.98
C TYR A 66 20.16 10.48 -29.61
N ILE A 67 21.21 11.29 -29.75
CA ILE A 67 21.16 12.62 -30.43
C ILE A 67 21.76 12.55 -31.84
N SER A 68 21.68 11.41 -32.50
CA SER A 68 22.08 11.27 -33.91
C SER A 68 20.87 10.94 -34.78
N GLN A 69 19.89 11.85 -34.81
CA GLN A 69 18.94 12.01 -35.91
C GLN A 69 18.04 13.23 -35.67
N THR A 70 18.61 14.44 -35.81
CA THR A 70 17.99 15.64 -36.41
C THR A 70 18.78 16.89 -36.02
N ALA A 71 19.86 17.17 -36.76
CA ALA A 71 20.35 18.53 -37.00
C ALA A 71 21.51 18.45 -38.01
N LYS A 72 21.18 18.58 -39.29
CA LYS A 72 22.16 19.02 -40.30
C LYS A 72 22.20 20.54 -40.23
N GLU A 73 23.16 21.11 -39.53
CA GLU A 73 23.63 22.51 -39.68
C GLU A 73 24.91 22.64 -38.84
N LYS A 74 26.09 22.46 -39.46
CA LYS A 74 27.02 23.53 -39.83
C LYS A 74 27.24 24.57 -38.70
N ASP A 75 28.50 24.62 -38.27
CA ASP A 75 29.13 25.60 -37.38
C ASP A 75 28.71 25.57 -35.89
N TYR A 76 29.41 24.77 -35.08
CA TYR A 76 29.44 24.94 -33.63
C TYR A 76 30.88 25.11 -33.13
N THR A 77 31.25 26.35 -32.83
CA THR A 77 32.35 26.70 -31.93
C THR A 77 31.86 26.57 -30.49
N PRO A 78 32.60 25.92 -29.57
CA PRO A 78 32.13 25.74 -28.20
C PRO A 78 32.27 27.05 -27.42
N GLN A 79 31.23 27.86 -27.43
CA GLN A 79 31.00 28.87 -26.40
C GLN A 79 29.57 28.79 -25.91
N THR A 80 29.42 28.94 -24.59
CA THR A 80 28.19 29.16 -23.81
C THR A 80 27.51 27.93 -23.18
N VAL A 81 28.07 27.44 -22.07
CA VAL A 81 27.26 27.05 -20.90
C VAL A 81 28.00 27.44 -19.61
N ILE A 82 27.84 28.68 -19.15
CA ILE A 82 27.96 29.03 -17.72
C ILE A 82 26.82 30.00 -17.40
N ARG A 83 25.71 29.47 -16.89
CA ARG A 83 24.81 30.20 -15.99
C ARG A 83 24.24 29.22 -14.99
N ASN A 84 24.90 29.11 -13.84
CA ASN A 84 24.23 28.96 -12.56
C ASN A 84 25.00 29.76 -11.51
N LYS A 85 24.30 30.72 -10.91
CA LYS A 85 24.78 31.68 -9.91
C LYS A 85 25.12 30.96 -8.60
N THR A 86 26.38 30.66 -8.35
CA THR A 86 27.10 30.88 -7.08
C THR A 86 28.49 30.28 -7.22
N ASN A 87 29.33 30.97 -7.99
CA ASN A 87 30.77 30.98 -7.80
C ASN A 87 31.28 32.07 -8.73
N SER A 88 31.41 33.28 -8.18
CA SER A 88 32.33 34.29 -8.68
C SER A 88 33.76 33.77 -8.52
N PHE A 89 34.10 32.66 -9.17
CA PHE A 89 35.47 32.24 -9.32
C PHE A 89 36.06 33.09 -10.43
N ASN A 90 36.88 34.02 -9.99
CA ASN A 90 37.50 35.08 -10.74
C ASN A 90 38.04 34.56 -12.08
N LEU A 91 37.32 34.84 -13.18
CA LEU A 91 37.72 34.50 -14.55
C LEU A 91 39.13 35.04 -14.89
N ASN A 92 39.60 36.06 -14.15
CA ASN A 92 40.95 36.59 -14.29
C ASN A 92 42.05 35.60 -13.89
N ASN A 93 41.75 34.57 -13.10
CA ASN A 93 42.73 33.53 -12.76
C ASN A 93 42.91 32.53 -13.89
N TYR A 94 41.84 32.23 -14.65
CA TYR A 94 41.89 31.33 -15.79
C TYR A 94 42.61 31.96 -17.00
N SER A 95 42.39 33.25 -17.26
CA SER A 95 43.09 33.97 -18.33
C SER A 95 44.57 34.23 -18.01
N LYS A 96 44.91 34.44 -16.74
CA LYS A 96 46.31 34.47 -16.29
C LYS A 96 46.98 33.11 -16.47
N PHE A 97 46.32 32.03 -16.09
CA PHE A 97 46.82 30.66 -16.20
C PHE A 97 47.16 30.23 -17.63
N THR A 98 46.30 30.54 -18.60
CA THR A 98 46.60 30.27 -20.02
C THR A 98 47.83 31.06 -20.46
N SER A 99 47.96 32.31 -20.01
CA SER A 99 49.16 33.13 -20.28
C SER A 99 50.44 32.53 -19.70
N TRP A 100 50.43 31.98 -18.48
CA TRP A 100 51.63 31.38 -17.86
C TRP A 100 52.04 30.07 -18.53
N THR A 101 51.08 29.20 -18.84
CA THR A 101 51.35 27.94 -19.56
C THR A 101 51.91 28.23 -20.96
N GLU A 102 51.41 29.25 -21.64
CA GLU A 102 51.93 29.71 -22.92
C GLU A 102 53.34 30.29 -22.80
N ARG A 103 53.62 31.09 -21.75
CA ARG A 103 54.96 31.60 -21.45
C ARG A 103 55.96 30.48 -21.21
N PHE A 104 55.61 29.47 -20.42
CA PHE A 104 56.47 28.31 -20.16
C PHE A 104 56.76 27.53 -21.45
N LYS A 105 55.74 27.24 -22.26
CA LYS A 105 55.91 26.57 -23.57
C LYS A 105 56.81 27.37 -24.51
N LYS A 106 56.66 28.70 -24.52
CA LYS A 106 57.50 29.59 -25.31
C LYS A 106 58.95 29.57 -24.83
N SER A 107 59.20 29.77 -23.53
CA SER A 107 60.55 29.74 -22.98
C SER A 107 61.23 28.39 -23.22
N LYS A 108 60.51 27.27 -23.09
CA LYS A 108 61.02 25.93 -23.43
C LYS A 108 61.46 25.84 -24.89
N LYS A 109 60.64 26.35 -25.82
CA LYS A 109 60.96 26.38 -27.25
C LYS A 109 62.19 27.25 -27.53
N ASP A 110 62.27 28.43 -26.89
CA ASP A 110 63.38 29.37 -27.05
C ASP A 110 64.70 28.76 -26.52
N ILE A 111 64.65 28.03 -25.40
CA ILE A 111 65.76 27.23 -24.84
C ILE A 111 66.20 26.15 -25.83
N ASP A 112 65.27 25.37 -26.38
CA ASP A 112 65.56 24.29 -27.34
C ASP A 112 66.18 24.82 -28.65
N GLU A 113 65.69 25.95 -29.17
CA GLU A 113 66.24 26.60 -30.36
C GLU A 113 67.64 27.15 -30.13
N LEU A 114 67.88 27.74 -28.96
CA LEU A 114 69.17 28.33 -28.60
C LEU A 114 70.23 27.26 -28.29
N ALA A 115 69.85 26.19 -27.59
CA ALA A 115 70.74 25.04 -27.33
C ALA A 115 71.30 24.42 -28.62
N LYS A 116 70.49 24.42 -29.70
CA LYS A 116 70.92 23.96 -31.04
C LYS A 116 71.89 24.91 -31.74
N ARG A 117 71.93 26.19 -31.37
CA ARG A 117 72.80 27.22 -31.98
C ARG A 117 74.16 27.34 -31.29
N VAL A 118 74.20 27.16 -29.98
CA VAL A 118 75.42 27.30 -29.16
C VAL A 118 76.49 26.23 -29.50
N SER A 119 76.15 25.15 -30.21
CA SER A 119 77.12 24.12 -30.61
C SER A 119 77.90 24.50 -31.89
N LYS A 120 78.98 25.25 -31.75
CA LYS A 120 80.16 25.15 -32.63
C LYS A 120 81.37 25.72 -31.90
N LYS A 121 82.26 24.85 -31.44
CA LYS A 121 83.57 25.26 -30.91
C LYS A 121 84.29 26.07 -32.00
N SER A 122 84.48 27.37 -31.79
CA SER A 122 85.39 28.17 -32.60
C SER A 122 86.80 27.86 -32.11
N GLU A 123 87.52 27.04 -32.86
CA GLU A 123 88.92 26.78 -32.53
C GLU A 123 89.73 28.02 -32.89
N LEU A 124 90.54 28.48 -31.93
CA LEU A 124 91.57 29.46 -32.25
C LEU A 124 92.49 28.82 -33.28
N PRO A 125 92.81 29.51 -34.40
CA PRO A 125 93.70 28.94 -35.38
C PRO A 125 95.05 28.64 -34.72
N MET A 126 95.39 27.35 -34.58
CA MET A 126 96.74 26.90 -34.23
C MET A 126 97.61 26.88 -35.48
N LEU A 127 98.91 27.12 -35.30
CA LEU A 127 99.91 26.91 -36.36
C LEU A 127 99.98 25.41 -36.63
N ALA A 128 99.43 24.95 -37.76
CA ALA A 128 99.48 23.56 -38.18
C ALA A 128 100.51 23.36 -39.29
N GLU A 129 101.26 22.27 -39.19
CA GLU A 129 102.28 21.81 -40.13
C GLU A 129 101.62 21.31 -41.44
N THR A 130 101.93 22.00 -42.55
CA THR A 130 101.79 21.67 -44.00
C THR A 130 101.03 20.40 -44.40
N GLU A 131 100.17 20.43 -45.44
CA GLU A 131 100.67 20.42 -46.83
C GLU A 131 100.44 21.70 -47.66
N GLU A 132 99.62 22.65 -47.19
CA GLU A 132 99.41 23.96 -47.85
C GLU A 132 99.46 25.14 -46.84
N GLY A 133 100.31 25.04 -45.82
CA GLY A 133 100.37 26.01 -44.72
C GLY A 133 101.76 26.15 -44.10
N LEU A 134 102.32 27.36 -44.17
CA LEU A 134 103.56 27.78 -43.47
C LEU A 134 103.13 28.87 -42.47
N PHE A 135 103.48 28.88 -41.19
CA PHE A 135 104.83 29.16 -40.68
C PHE A 135 105.00 28.73 -39.20
N PHE A 136 106.06 27.97 -38.91
CA PHE A 136 106.89 28.18 -37.72
C PHE A 136 108.22 28.81 -38.16
N ILE A 137 108.72 29.68 -37.30
CA ILE A 137 109.97 30.43 -37.40
C ILE A 137 111.18 29.48 -37.29
N HIS A 138 111.71 29.07 -38.43
CA HIS A 138 113.15 28.88 -38.63
C HIS A 138 113.50 29.61 -39.94
N ASP A 139 114.28 30.68 -39.81
CA ASP A 139 114.86 31.52 -40.87
C ASP A 139 113.93 32.24 -41.88
N ALA A 140 112.60 32.16 -41.76
CA ALA A 140 111.71 32.95 -42.61
C ALA A 140 111.42 34.36 -42.03
N ILE A 141 111.77 35.40 -42.79
CA ILE A 141 111.39 36.80 -42.50
C ILE A 141 109.86 36.90 -42.59
N VAL A 142 109.20 36.96 -41.42
CA VAL A 142 107.76 37.19 -41.31
C VAL A 142 107.41 38.50 -42.03
N LYS A 143 106.52 38.46 -43.02
CA LYS A 143 106.05 39.66 -43.71
C LYS A 143 104.89 40.28 -42.94
N ALA A 144 104.73 41.60 -43.03
CA ALA A 144 103.61 42.32 -42.42
C ALA A 144 102.22 41.79 -42.87
N GLU A 145 102.15 41.22 -44.07
CA GLU A 145 100.93 40.61 -44.64
C GLU A 145 100.48 39.35 -43.88
N ASP A 146 101.43 38.52 -43.42
CA ASP A 146 101.16 37.29 -42.66
C ASP A 146 100.57 37.61 -41.28
N VAL A 147 101.12 38.63 -40.62
CA VAL A 147 100.63 39.16 -39.33
C VAL A 147 99.21 39.72 -39.48
N ASN A 148 98.94 40.46 -40.56
CA ASN A 148 97.60 40.99 -40.84
C ASN A 148 96.56 39.88 -41.09
N LYS A 149 96.94 38.80 -41.79
CA LYS A 149 96.05 37.66 -42.06
C LYS A 149 95.69 36.90 -40.77
N ILE A 150 96.66 36.65 -39.89
CA ILE A 150 96.44 36.01 -38.59
C ILE A 150 95.59 36.91 -37.69
N THR A 151 95.90 38.21 -37.64
CA THR A 151 95.14 39.18 -36.85
C THR A 151 93.66 39.20 -37.26
N LYS A 152 93.35 39.18 -38.56
CA LYS A 152 91.96 39.09 -39.05
C LYS A 152 91.27 37.79 -38.62
N LYS A 153 91.97 36.64 -38.65
CA LYS A 153 91.41 35.35 -38.20
C LYS A 153 91.16 35.33 -36.70
N ILE A 154 92.09 35.86 -35.89
CA ILE A 154 91.93 35.98 -34.44
C ILE A 154 90.76 36.91 -34.12
N GLN A 155 90.67 38.07 -34.77
CA GLN A 155 89.54 39.00 -34.60
C GLN A 155 88.21 38.36 -34.96
N ALA A 156 88.15 37.59 -36.04
CA ALA A 156 86.94 36.85 -36.42
C ALA A 156 86.56 35.78 -35.36
N SER A 157 87.53 35.02 -34.85
CA SER A 157 87.30 34.03 -33.79
C SER A 157 86.87 34.67 -32.47
N LEU A 158 87.48 35.79 -32.06
CA LEU A 158 87.08 36.55 -30.87
C LEU A 158 85.66 37.13 -31.01
N LYS A 159 85.31 37.63 -32.19
CA LYS A 159 83.95 38.12 -32.49
C LYS A 159 82.93 36.98 -32.40
N GLU A 160 83.26 35.81 -32.95
CA GLU A 160 82.41 34.62 -32.87
C GLU A 160 82.23 34.15 -31.42
N ASN A 161 83.32 34.06 -30.65
CA ASN A 161 83.27 33.70 -29.23
C ASN A 161 82.45 34.70 -28.41
N ASN A 162 82.58 35.99 -28.68
CA ASN A 162 81.77 37.02 -28.04
C ASN A 162 80.27 36.86 -28.36
N ASN A 163 79.93 36.55 -29.61
CA ASN A 163 78.54 36.26 -29.98
C ASN A 163 78.00 35.03 -29.25
N GLN A 164 78.79 33.95 -29.15
CA GLN A 164 78.41 32.74 -28.41
C GLN A 164 78.20 33.02 -26.92
N LEU A 165 79.06 33.83 -26.29
CA LEU A 165 78.89 34.24 -24.89
C LEU A 165 77.61 35.05 -24.68
N ILE A 166 77.26 35.93 -25.62
CA ILE A 166 75.98 36.68 -25.59
C ILE A 166 74.79 35.73 -25.73
N GLU A 167 74.88 34.71 -26.59
CA GLU A 167 73.84 33.69 -26.73
C GLU A 167 73.69 32.85 -25.45
N ILE A 168 74.79 32.44 -24.83
CA ILE A 168 74.78 31.73 -23.54
C ILE A 168 74.15 32.61 -22.44
N TYR A 169 74.46 33.90 -22.39
CA TYR A 169 73.84 34.82 -21.44
C TYR A 169 72.32 34.90 -21.62
N LYS A 170 71.84 34.96 -22.87
CA LYS A 170 70.39 34.92 -23.18
C LYS A 170 69.76 33.59 -22.77
N PHE A 171 70.49 32.47 -22.91
CA PHE A 171 70.04 31.14 -22.49
C PHE A 171 69.71 31.11 -21.00
N PHE A 172 70.58 31.64 -20.14
CA PHE A 172 70.31 31.73 -18.71
C PHE A 172 69.07 32.58 -18.39
N GLY A 173 68.84 33.67 -19.13
CA GLY A 173 67.63 34.48 -19.00
C GLY A 173 66.33 33.72 -19.34
N PHE A 174 66.33 32.92 -20.41
CA PHE A 174 65.17 32.09 -20.77
C PHE A 174 64.93 30.95 -19.78
N VAL A 175 66.00 30.33 -19.27
CA VAL A 175 65.91 29.28 -18.23
C VAL A 175 65.31 29.84 -16.95
N ALA A 176 65.77 30.99 -16.47
CA ALA A 176 65.21 31.64 -15.28
C ALA A 176 63.72 31.97 -15.46
N ALA A 177 63.33 32.55 -16.60
CA ALA A 177 61.93 32.86 -16.90
C ALA A 177 61.04 31.61 -16.99
N ALA A 178 61.58 30.48 -17.44
CA ALA A 178 60.87 29.21 -17.47
C ALA A 178 60.61 28.67 -16.06
N PHE A 179 61.61 28.72 -15.17
CA PHE A 179 61.46 28.30 -13.77
C PHE A 179 60.48 29.21 -13.01
N ASP A 180 60.59 30.54 -13.14
CA ASP A 180 59.66 31.48 -12.49
C ASP A 180 58.21 31.25 -12.93
N SER A 181 57.99 30.95 -14.21
CA SER A 181 56.65 30.65 -14.74
C SER A 181 56.11 29.31 -14.24
N LEU A 182 56.99 28.32 -14.07
CA LEU A 182 56.64 27.01 -13.53
C LEU A 182 56.26 27.12 -12.05
N ASP A 183 57.07 27.78 -11.25
CA ASP A 183 56.84 27.93 -9.81
C ASP A 183 55.53 28.65 -9.50
N GLN A 184 55.20 29.70 -10.27
CA GLN A 184 53.95 30.43 -10.09
C GLN A 184 52.72 29.61 -10.53
N ASP A 185 52.78 28.88 -11.65
CA ASP A 185 51.65 28.09 -12.15
C ASP A 185 51.37 26.86 -11.26
N TYR A 186 52.40 26.11 -10.88
CA TYR A 186 52.24 24.89 -10.09
C TYR A 186 51.79 25.19 -8.65
N LEU A 187 52.41 26.15 -7.97
CA LEU A 187 52.02 26.47 -6.59
C LEU A 187 50.61 27.03 -6.52
N GLN A 188 50.22 27.88 -7.49
CA GLN A 188 48.87 28.44 -7.52
C GLN A 188 47.81 27.38 -7.82
N ARG A 189 48.09 26.41 -8.71
CA ARG A 189 47.22 25.24 -8.96
C ARG A 189 47.02 24.41 -7.70
N ILE A 190 48.10 24.10 -6.99
CA ILE A 190 48.05 23.32 -5.75
C ILE A 190 47.17 24.04 -4.72
N LEU A 191 47.32 25.36 -4.59
CA LEU A 191 46.59 26.17 -3.62
C LEU A 191 45.09 26.23 -3.94
N VAL A 192 44.74 26.42 -5.22
CA VAL A 192 43.33 26.40 -5.67
C VAL A 192 42.70 25.02 -5.44
N ASN A 193 43.41 23.95 -5.82
CA ASN A 193 42.92 22.59 -5.64
C ASN A 193 42.77 22.22 -4.16
N MET A 194 43.69 22.67 -3.30
CA MET A 194 43.60 22.46 -1.85
C MET A 194 42.40 23.18 -1.24
N GLU A 195 42.11 24.42 -1.65
CA GLU A 195 40.94 25.14 -1.15
C GLU A 195 39.63 24.49 -1.66
N MET A 196 39.61 24.01 -2.91
CA MET A 196 38.48 23.24 -3.43
C MET A 196 38.26 21.94 -2.66
N ALA A 197 39.34 21.18 -2.39
CA ALA A 197 39.28 19.95 -1.61
C ALA A 197 38.82 20.22 -0.17
N LYS A 198 39.30 21.29 0.45
CA LYS A 198 38.88 21.73 1.78
C LYS A 198 37.39 22.08 1.82
N GLU A 199 36.89 22.80 0.81
CA GLU A 199 35.49 23.19 0.78
C GLU A 199 34.55 22.04 0.45
N ALA A 200 34.99 21.12 -0.42
CA ALA A 200 34.32 19.84 -0.63
C ALA A 200 34.25 19.02 0.68
N ASN A 201 35.36 18.97 1.44
CA ASN A 201 35.40 18.27 2.72
C ASN A 201 34.45 18.92 3.75
N LYS A 202 34.41 20.26 3.85
CA LYS A 202 33.43 20.93 4.74
C LYS A 202 31.98 20.63 4.37
N LYS A 203 31.66 20.52 3.08
CA LYS A 203 30.33 20.11 2.61
C LYS A 203 30.04 18.66 2.98
N ALA A 204 31.00 17.75 2.79
CA ALA A 204 30.87 16.35 3.17
C ALA A 204 30.64 16.17 4.68
N VAL A 205 31.42 16.87 5.52
CA VAL A 205 31.25 16.84 6.99
C VAL A 205 29.87 17.34 7.40
N ARG A 206 29.40 18.46 6.85
CA ARG A 206 28.02 18.94 7.11
C ARG A 206 26.96 17.91 6.68
N GLY A 207 27.12 17.27 5.53
CA GLY A 207 26.22 16.21 5.08
C GLY A 207 26.21 15.00 6.03
N LEU A 208 27.36 14.64 6.62
CA LEU A 208 27.42 13.59 7.64
C LEU A 208 26.68 13.98 8.93
N GLU A 209 26.81 15.24 9.38
CA GLU A 209 26.10 15.74 10.55
C GLU A 209 24.57 15.76 10.34
N GLU A 210 24.12 16.17 9.14
CA GLU A 210 22.70 16.14 8.76
C GLU A 210 22.17 14.70 8.69
N ASN A 211 22.93 13.76 8.11
CA ASN A 211 22.57 12.34 8.08
C ASN A 211 22.48 11.74 9.49
N GLN A 212 23.35 12.13 10.42
CA GLN A 212 23.27 11.65 11.80
C GLN A 212 21.97 12.11 12.46
N LYS A 213 21.55 13.36 12.25
CA LYS A 213 20.26 13.86 12.77
C LYS A 213 19.08 13.10 12.16
N LEU A 214 19.14 12.79 10.87
CA LEU A 214 18.11 12.00 10.19
C LEU A 214 18.01 10.59 10.79
N ILE A 215 19.14 9.92 11.04
CA ILE A 215 19.18 8.58 11.67
C ILE A 215 18.55 8.61 13.06
N GLU A 216 18.87 9.61 13.89
CA GLU A 216 18.26 9.71 15.23
C GLU A 216 16.75 9.97 15.17
N SER A 217 16.30 10.81 14.23
CA SER A 217 14.86 11.01 14.00
C SER A 217 14.17 9.72 13.54
N GLN A 218 14.80 8.94 12.66
CA GLN A 218 14.26 7.65 12.21
C GLN A 218 14.18 6.63 13.35
N LYS A 219 15.16 6.58 14.26
CA LYS A 219 15.09 5.71 15.46
C LYS A 219 13.89 6.04 16.34
N MET A 220 13.62 7.33 16.58
CA MET A 220 12.48 7.77 17.37
C MET A 220 11.15 7.34 16.72
N VAL A 221 11.02 7.48 15.39
CA VAL A 221 9.83 7.02 14.67
C VAL A 221 9.66 5.51 14.81
N ILE A 222 10.72 4.73 14.68
CA ILE A 222 10.68 3.27 14.84
C ILE A 222 10.23 2.88 16.25
N GLU A 223 10.68 3.59 17.28
CA GLU A 223 10.29 3.34 18.67
C GLU A 223 8.79 3.61 18.90
N VAL A 224 8.26 4.71 18.35
CA VAL A 224 6.82 4.99 18.38
C VAL A 224 6.02 3.90 17.66
N LEU A 225 6.48 3.47 16.49
CA LEU A 225 5.82 2.41 15.71
C LEU A 225 5.81 1.07 16.44
N LYS A 226 6.90 0.73 17.15
CA LYS A 226 6.93 -0.47 18.01
C LYS A 226 5.86 -0.39 19.09
N LYS A 227 5.77 0.74 19.79
CA LYS A 227 4.74 0.94 20.80
C LYS A 227 3.33 0.79 20.22
N HIS A 228 3.05 1.40 19.07
CA HIS A 228 1.73 1.28 18.42
C HIS A 228 1.43 -0.16 18.00
N LYS A 229 2.44 -0.91 17.56
CA LYS A 229 2.27 -2.34 17.28
C LYS A 229 1.93 -3.11 18.55
N ASP A 230 2.63 -2.86 19.65
CA ASP A 230 2.35 -3.52 20.93
C ASP A 230 0.94 -3.16 21.43
N ASP A 231 0.54 -1.89 21.33
CA ASP A 231 -0.83 -1.42 21.64
C ASP A 231 -1.89 -2.15 20.77
N LEU A 232 -1.61 -2.37 19.48
CA LEU A 232 -2.49 -3.13 18.58
C LEU A 232 -2.53 -4.62 18.93
N ASP A 233 -1.40 -5.21 19.30
CA ASP A 233 -1.32 -6.60 19.74
C ASP A 233 -2.09 -6.81 21.06
N GLU A 234 -2.13 -5.80 21.95
CA GLU A 234 -2.97 -5.80 23.17
C GLU A 234 -4.47 -5.68 22.89
N LEU A 235 -4.89 -5.11 21.75
CA LEU A 235 -6.30 -5.10 21.30
C LEU A 235 -6.82 -6.50 20.88
N GLN A 236 -6.13 -7.57 21.30
CA GLN A 236 -6.53 -8.98 21.22
C GLN A 236 -7.95 -9.27 21.75
N HIS A 237 -8.63 -8.31 22.37
CA HIS A 237 -10.07 -8.29 22.64
C HIS A 237 -10.97 -8.49 21.39
N LEU A 238 -10.43 -8.47 20.17
CA LEU A 238 -11.15 -8.97 18.99
C LEU A 238 -11.49 -10.47 19.10
N LYS A 239 -10.67 -11.29 19.79
CA LYS A 239 -11.03 -12.68 20.10
C LYS A 239 -12.25 -12.75 21.03
N ASP A 240 -12.41 -11.79 21.92
CA ASP A 240 -13.58 -11.73 22.80
C ASP A 240 -14.84 -11.42 21.97
N ILE A 241 -14.73 -10.66 20.88
CA ILE A 241 -15.83 -10.41 19.94
C ILE A 241 -16.19 -11.68 19.17
N ASP A 242 -15.21 -12.43 18.67
CA ASP A 242 -15.46 -13.72 18.01
C ASP A 242 -16.12 -14.72 18.97
N MET A 243 -15.64 -14.80 20.23
CA MET A 243 -16.24 -15.62 21.28
C MET A 243 -17.67 -15.18 21.61
N PHE A 244 -17.93 -13.87 21.73
CA PHE A 244 -19.28 -13.35 21.92
C PHE A 244 -20.21 -13.69 20.75
N TYR A 245 -19.69 -13.71 19.53
CA TYR A 245 -20.45 -14.07 18.34
C TYR A 245 -20.82 -15.56 18.37
N ASP A 246 -19.87 -16.43 18.70
CA ASP A 246 -20.10 -17.87 18.83
C ASP A 246 -21.12 -18.16 19.95
N GLU A 247 -20.95 -17.56 21.13
CA GLU A 247 -21.91 -17.68 22.25
C GLU A 247 -23.31 -17.17 21.85
N TYR A 248 -23.39 -16.09 21.07
CA TYR A 248 -24.66 -15.56 20.56
C TYR A 248 -25.32 -16.52 19.56
N GLN A 249 -24.57 -17.18 18.69
CA GLN A 249 -25.14 -18.17 17.77
C GLN A 249 -25.64 -19.40 18.52
N ASP A 250 -24.90 -19.90 19.50
CA ASP A 250 -25.32 -21.03 20.34
C ASP A 250 -26.60 -20.70 21.11
N PHE A 251 -26.68 -19.51 21.70
CA PHE A 251 -27.89 -19.03 22.37
C PHE A 251 -29.08 -18.91 21.40
N LYS A 252 -28.85 -18.41 20.18
CA LYS A 252 -29.90 -18.29 19.17
C LYS A 252 -30.43 -19.67 18.75
N ALA A 253 -29.55 -20.65 18.51
CA ALA A 253 -29.94 -22.02 18.20
C ALA A 253 -30.76 -22.64 19.33
N SER A 254 -30.33 -22.46 20.58
CA SER A 254 -31.09 -22.95 21.74
C SER A 254 -32.48 -22.31 21.87
N GLN A 255 -32.67 -21.06 21.45
CA GLN A 255 -33.99 -20.44 21.40
C GLN A 255 -34.86 -21.00 20.28
N GLU A 256 -34.30 -21.26 19.10
CA GLU A 256 -35.02 -21.90 17.99
C GLU A 256 -35.51 -23.30 18.41
N ASP A 257 -34.65 -24.11 19.04
CA ASP A 257 -35.03 -25.43 19.58
C ASP A 257 -36.15 -25.33 20.64
N ALA A 258 -36.06 -24.35 21.54
CA ALA A 258 -37.09 -24.14 22.57
C ALA A 258 -38.44 -23.71 21.95
N PHE A 259 -38.43 -22.92 20.87
CA PHE A 259 -39.66 -22.57 20.17
C PHE A 259 -40.29 -23.77 19.48
N ASP A 260 -39.48 -24.64 18.86
CA ASP A 260 -39.97 -25.86 18.21
C ASP A 260 -40.61 -26.82 19.23
N GLU A 261 -40.01 -26.99 20.41
CA GLU A 261 -40.56 -27.84 21.48
C GLU A 261 -41.90 -27.29 22.02
N VAL A 262 -42.00 -25.96 22.18
CA VAL A 262 -43.26 -25.30 22.55
C VAL A 262 -44.32 -25.52 21.48
N TYR A 263 -43.95 -25.42 20.19
CA TYR A 263 -44.88 -25.62 19.08
C TYR A 263 -45.43 -27.05 19.05
N ALA A 264 -44.55 -28.04 19.18
CA ALA A 264 -44.94 -29.45 19.26
C ALA A 264 -45.86 -29.72 20.47
N SER A 265 -45.55 -29.11 21.63
CA SER A 265 -46.38 -29.22 22.83
C SER A 265 -47.77 -28.59 22.65
N GLN A 266 -47.86 -27.48 21.91
CA GLN A 266 -49.14 -26.85 21.58
C GLN A 266 -49.99 -27.70 20.65
N GLU A 267 -49.38 -28.36 19.67
CA GLU A 267 -50.07 -29.28 18.75
C GLU A 267 -50.66 -30.48 19.51
N LEU A 268 -49.89 -31.08 20.42
CA LEU A 268 -50.37 -32.17 21.27
C LEU A 268 -51.53 -31.73 22.18
N MET A 269 -51.42 -30.55 22.80
CA MET A 269 -52.52 -30.01 23.62
C MET A 269 -53.79 -29.75 22.79
N ALA A 270 -53.66 -29.27 21.56
CA ALA A 270 -54.80 -29.05 20.68
C ALA A 270 -55.53 -30.36 20.38
N ASP A 271 -54.79 -31.44 20.14
CA ASP A 271 -55.34 -32.79 19.90
C ASP A 271 -56.03 -33.36 21.16
N GLU A 272 -55.42 -33.21 22.33
CA GLU A 272 -56.03 -33.61 23.61
C GLU A 272 -57.34 -32.85 23.89
N ILE A 273 -57.36 -31.53 23.63
CA ILE A 273 -58.57 -30.71 23.77
C ILE A 273 -59.66 -31.20 22.82
N LEU A 274 -59.32 -31.53 21.58
CA LEU A 274 -60.27 -32.06 20.61
C LEU A 274 -60.90 -33.37 21.10
N HIS A 275 -60.07 -34.32 21.57
CA HIS A 275 -60.56 -35.58 22.12
C HIS A 275 -61.42 -35.40 23.38
N LEU A 276 -61.07 -34.47 24.26
CA LEU A 276 -61.91 -34.13 25.41
C LEU A 276 -63.26 -33.55 24.99
N GLN A 277 -63.31 -32.71 23.95
CA GLN A 277 -64.55 -32.17 23.38
C GLN A 277 -65.43 -33.26 22.75
N GLU A 278 -64.84 -34.20 22.02
CA GLU A 278 -65.56 -35.36 21.47
C GLU A 278 -66.17 -36.22 22.58
N ARG A 279 -65.40 -36.47 23.65
CA ARG A 279 -65.87 -37.24 24.80
C ARG A 279 -66.97 -36.51 25.56
N GLN A 280 -66.86 -35.20 25.74
CA GLN A 280 -67.91 -34.37 26.34
C GLN A 280 -69.20 -34.44 25.52
N THR A 281 -69.12 -34.34 24.20
CA THR A 281 -70.27 -34.47 23.28
C THR A 281 -70.95 -35.82 23.45
N THR A 282 -70.17 -36.90 23.51
CA THR A 282 -70.67 -38.27 23.69
C THR A 282 -71.40 -38.44 25.03
N ILE A 283 -70.78 -37.98 26.14
CA ILE A 283 -71.38 -38.03 27.47
C ILE A 283 -72.67 -37.20 27.52
N THR A 284 -72.67 -36.02 26.90
CA THR A 284 -73.85 -35.16 26.83
C THR A 284 -75.01 -35.89 26.14
N GLN A 285 -74.74 -36.55 25.00
CA GLN A 285 -75.75 -37.34 24.30
C GLN A 285 -76.27 -38.51 25.16
N GLN A 286 -75.38 -39.22 25.87
CA GLN A 286 -75.77 -40.30 26.77
C GLN A 286 -76.67 -39.81 27.92
N LEU A 287 -76.38 -38.65 28.50
CA LEU A 287 -77.22 -38.04 29.52
C LEU A 287 -78.59 -37.63 28.99
N THR A 288 -78.66 -37.09 27.76
CA THR A 288 -79.93 -36.79 27.09
C THR A 288 -80.77 -38.05 26.91
N ASN A 289 -80.18 -39.12 26.38
CA ASN A 289 -80.88 -40.39 26.18
C ASN A 289 -81.38 -40.97 27.52
N LEU A 290 -80.56 -40.95 28.57
CA LEU A 290 -80.95 -41.43 29.91
C LEU A 290 -82.09 -40.59 30.50
N TYR A 291 -82.07 -39.27 30.25
CA TYR A 291 -83.16 -38.38 30.68
C TYR A 291 -84.47 -38.75 29.96
N ASP A 292 -84.43 -38.99 28.66
CA ASP A 292 -85.60 -39.40 27.88
C ASP A 292 -86.13 -40.76 28.36
N GLU A 293 -85.26 -41.75 28.56
CA GLU A 293 -85.62 -43.06 29.14
C GLU A 293 -86.26 -42.93 30.53
N TYR A 294 -85.75 -42.03 31.37
CA TYR A 294 -86.33 -41.75 32.67
C TYR A 294 -87.74 -41.13 32.56
N GLN A 295 -87.96 -40.20 31.63
CA GLN A 295 -89.30 -39.63 31.41
C GLN A 295 -90.29 -40.69 30.92
N ASP A 296 -89.88 -41.56 30.01
CA ASP A 296 -90.70 -42.67 29.50
C ASP A 296 -91.05 -43.68 30.59
N PHE A 297 -90.09 -44.04 31.44
CA PHE A 297 -90.32 -44.90 32.60
C PHE A 297 -91.30 -44.26 33.60
N LYS A 298 -91.13 -42.96 33.89
CA LYS A 298 -92.02 -42.21 34.77
C LYS A 298 -93.45 -42.19 34.23
N ALA A 299 -93.63 -41.90 32.94
CA ALA A 299 -94.94 -41.91 32.30
C ALA A 299 -95.60 -43.30 32.35
N SER A 300 -94.80 -44.36 32.18
CA SER A 300 -95.25 -45.76 32.29
C SER A 300 -95.71 -46.11 33.72
N GLN A 301 -94.98 -45.66 34.74
CA GLN A 301 -95.38 -45.80 36.15
C GLN A 301 -96.68 -45.05 36.46
N GLU A 302 -96.81 -43.78 36.00
CA GLU A 302 -98.04 -43.00 36.18
C GLU A 302 -99.25 -43.67 35.51
N LYS A 303 -99.05 -44.25 34.32
CA LYS A 303 -100.08 -45.03 33.62
C LYS A 303 -100.49 -46.27 34.40
N ALA A 304 -99.53 -47.07 34.87
CA ALA A 304 -99.81 -48.28 35.65
C ALA A 304 -100.57 -47.96 36.96
N LEU A 305 -100.22 -46.86 37.64
CA LEU A 305 -100.93 -46.39 38.84
C LEU A 305 -102.39 -46.01 38.53
N ARG A 306 -102.65 -45.33 37.40
CA ARG A 306 -104.02 -45.01 36.97
C ARG A 306 -104.82 -46.27 36.67
N GLU A 307 -104.24 -47.23 35.95
CA GLU A 307 -104.89 -48.50 35.65
C GLU A 307 -105.22 -49.30 36.92
N LEU A 308 -104.31 -49.33 37.89
CA LEU A 308 -104.55 -49.95 39.21
C LEU A 308 -105.70 -49.25 39.95
N HIS A 309 -105.73 -47.92 39.96
CA HIS A 309 -106.80 -47.15 40.61
C HIS A 309 -108.16 -47.44 39.97
N THR A 310 -108.25 -47.41 38.64
CA THR A 310 -109.48 -47.76 37.90
C THR A 310 -109.93 -49.20 38.17
N SER A 311 -108.99 -50.14 38.27
CA SER A 311 -109.30 -51.53 38.64
C SER A 311 -109.85 -51.63 40.07
N GLN A 312 -109.26 -50.91 41.03
CA GLN A 312 -109.76 -50.84 42.41
C GLN A 312 -111.18 -50.26 42.49
N GLU A 313 -111.45 -49.16 41.78
CA GLU A 313 -112.79 -48.57 41.70
C GLU A 313 -113.80 -49.53 41.09
N SER A 314 -113.42 -50.23 40.02
CA SER A 314 -114.27 -51.25 39.39
C SER A 314 -114.59 -52.40 40.35
N MET A 315 -113.59 -52.92 41.07
CA MET A 315 -113.80 -53.97 42.08
C MET A 315 -114.71 -53.49 43.22
N ALA A 316 -114.53 -52.26 43.71
CA ALA A 316 -115.40 -51.68 44.74
C ALA A 316 -116.86 -51.57 44.26
N GLY A 317 -117.05 -51.20 42.99
CA GLY A 317 -118.37 -51.22 42.34
C GLY A 317 -118.97 -52.62 42.29
N GLN A 318 -118.20 -53.64 41.90
CA GLN A 318 -118.64 -55.04 41.88
C GLN A 318 -119.02 -55.56 43.28
N PHE A 319 -118.22 -55.27 44.30
CA PHE A 319 -118.53 -55.61 45.69
C PHE A 319 -119.82 -54.96 46.17
N SER A 320 -120.03 -53.68 45.81
CA SER A 320 -121.25 -52.95 46.19
C SER A 320 -122.49 -53.60 45.55
N ALA A 321 -122.41 -53.95 44.26
CA ALA A 321 -123.48 -54.66 43.57
C ALA A 321 -123.78 -56.03 44.20
N LEU A 322 -122.74 -56.81 44.53
CA LEU A 322 -122.90 -58.10 45.22
C LEU A 322 -123.54 -57.93 46.61
N GLN A 323 -123.17 -56.89 47.34
CA GLN A 323 -123.74 -56.59 48.65
C GLN A 323 -125.22 -56.21 48.55
N GLU A 324 -125.60 -55.42 47.53
CA GLU A 324 -127.01 -55.11 47.24
C GLU A 324 -127.79 -56.38 46.90
N GLU A 325 -127.26 -57.24 46.04
CA GLU A 325 -127.87 -58.52 45.67
C GLU A 325 -128.06 -59.44 46.89
N TYR A 326 -127.03 -59.54 47.74
CA TYR A 326 -127.11 -60.28 49.01
C TYR A 326 -128.21 -59.72 49.93
N ASN A 327 -128.28 -58.40 50.08
CA ASN A 327 -129.30 -57.75 50.91
C ASN A 327 -130.71 -58.02 50.37
N GLN A 328 -130.91 -57.97 49.05
CA GLN A 328 -132.19 -58.30 48.40
C GLN A 328 -132.58 -59.76 48.66
N ILE A 329 -131.66 -60.71 48.47
CA ILE A 329 -131.90 -62.14 48.75
C ILE A 329 -132.27 -62.35 50.23
N SER A 330 -131.54 -61.71 51.15
CA SER A 330 -131.80 -61.79 52.59
C SER A 330 -133.18 -61.22 52.95
N GLN A 331 -133.59 -60.13 52.30
CA GLN A 331 -134.92 -59.55 52.49
C GLN A 331 -136.00 -60.50 51.98
N VAL A 332 -135.87 -61.04 50.77
CA VAL A 332 -136.80 -62.04 50.20
C VAL A 332 -136.90 -63.28 51.11
N GLN A 333 -135.77 -63.77 51.63
CA GLN A 333 -135.78 -64.88 52.60
C GLN A 333 -136.57 -64.53 53.86
N THR A 334 -136.35 -63.33 54.41
CA THR A 334 -137.05 -62.85 55.62
C THR A 334 -138.55 -62.71 55.38
N GLU A 335 -138.95 -62.14 54.25
CA GLU A 335 -140.34 -62.01 53.82
C GLU A 335 -140.98 -63.39 53.61
N SER A 336 -140.28 -64.33 52.96
CA SER A 336 -140.77 -65.70 52.78
C SER A 336 -140.97 -66.43 54.12
N LEU A 337 -140.05 -66.23 55.08
CA LEU A 337 -140.15 -66.84 56.41
C LEU A 337 -141.30 -66.24 57.22
N ALA A 338 -141.51 -64.92 57.12
CA ALA A 338 -142.64 -64.24 57.72
C ALA A 338 -143.97 -64.72 57.12
N GLU A 339 -144.04 -64.90 55.81
CA GLU A 339 -145.23 -65.44 55.12
C GLU A 339 -145.48 -66.91 55.51
N THR A 340 -144.42 -67.73 55.61
CA THR A 340 -144.53 -69.12 56.07
C THR A 340 -145.05 -69.20 57.50
N LYS A 341 -144.59 -68.30 58.39
CA LYS A 341 -145.15 -68.15 59.74
C LYS A 341 -146.61 -67.69 59.72
N ARG A 342 -146.98 -66.75 58.86
CA ARG A 342 -148.37 -66.29 58.70
C ARG A 342 -149.29 -67.42 58.26
N LEU A 343 -148.85 -68.24 57.31
CA LEU A 343 -149.56 -69.43 56.84
C LEU A 343 -149.66 -70.51 57.94
N GLN A 344 -148.63 -70.68 58.79
CA GLN A 344 -148.70 -71.54 59.97
C GLN A 344 -149.69 -71.01 61.03
N GLU A 345 -149.74 -69.70 61.28
CA GLU A 345 -150.71 -69.07 62.20
C GLU A 345 -152.15 -69.12 61.66
N GLU A 346 -152.36 -68.93 60.36
CA GLU A 346 -153.67 -69.11 59.70
C GLU A 346 -154.14 -70.57 59.72
N ALA A 347 -153.23 -71.54 59.57
CA ALA A 347 -153.53 -72.97 59.73
C ALA A 347 -153.83 -73.34 61.19
N GLY A 348 -153.15 -72.71 62.15
CA GLY A 348 -153.37 -72.92 63.59
C GLY A 348 -154.70 -72.34 64.12
N LYS A 349 -155.28 -71.34 63.45
CA LYS A 349 -156.61 -70.77 63.81
C LYS A 349 -157.80 -71.58 63.28
N LYS A 350 -157.56 -72.70 62.58
CA LYS A 350 -158.60 -73.59 62.02
C LYS A 350 -158.77 -74.92 62.77
N ILE A 351 -158.28 -75.01 64.01
CA ILE A 351 -158.56 -76.09 64.97
C ILE A 351 -159.08 -75.42 66.24
#